data_AF-A0A356PBR7-F1
#
_entry.id   AF-A0A356PBR7-F1
#
_cell.length_a   1.000
_cell.length_b   1.000
_cell.length_c   1.000
_cell.angle_alpha   90.00
_cell.angle_beta   90.00
_cell.angle_gamma   90.00
#
_symmetry.space_group_name_H-M   'P 1'
#
loop_
_entity.id
_entity.type
_entity.pdbx_description
1 polymer ?
#
loop_
_entity_poly.entity_id
_entity_poly.type
_entity_poly.pdbx_seq_one_letter_code
_entity_poly.pdbx_strand_id
1 'polypeptide(L)'
;MQLAQLFSAIFSGDMNAYGVYNITSNEGVKLTGKAATVRRQVTEDLWSEHLNGKNGLGIIPIDGDSKCSFGALDIDIYPIDYAEMAAKIKKLKLPLIPCKSKSGGLHLYIFMKEKVKASLLQSKLKEFAIKLGYGDCEIFPKQVEILTKRGDLGSWINMPYFNCKDGTSERCGVYPDGTHMAVVDFLEEVKQLSLSTKDLVGHTLDLINEMVDGPPCLQYLISKKVTTGNRNVVLNNIGTYLKKADPENALVRGHEFNNMYFDPPVGDQELTSTIASAQKKAYDYNCNKAPLKQHCNKDLCMTRKFGISRLITENFQLENLTKYNSDPPIWFVNIQGLGVRLELSTEDLQNQVKFQAKCLNAANIYPPKMSNNQWLSMMQQLLQKVVVIEASKDTSPKGQFFELLEKFCTNRVQAKSKEELLLGKPWLHEGRHYFKLSNVMEYLERNHFKEFKLHQIASMLKDKDGQTGFFNIKNKGINWWSIPEFPKQSEGFEVQGVAKEGVM
;
A
#
# COMPACT_ATOMS: atom_id res chain seq x y z
N MET A 1 -26.01 -18.62 0.20
CA MET A 1 -25.07 -17.56 0.64
C MET A 1 -25.04 -16.51 -0.45
N GLN A 2 -25.27 -15.24 -0.13
CA GLN A 2 -25.38 -14.16 -1.12
C GLN A 2 -23.99 -13.91 -1.76
N LEU A 3 -23.92 -13.59 -3.05
CA LEU A 3 -22.64 -13.44 -3.78
C LEU A 3 -21.65 -12.49 -3.08
N ALA A 4 -22.16 -11.39 -2.51
CA ALA A 4 -21.39 -10.42 -1.75
C ALA A 4 -20.67 -11.03 -0.52
N GLN A 5 -21.32 -11.95 0.19
CA GLN A 5 -20.73 -12.65 1.34
C GLN A 5 -19.56 -13.53 0.92
N LEU A 6 -19.70 -14.23 -0.21
CA LEU A 6 -18.64 -15.09 -0.73
C LEU A 6 -17.42 -14.27 -1.14
N PHE A 7 -17.62 -13.15 -1.85
CA PHE A 7 -16.53 -12.24 -2.20
C PHE A 7 -15.86 -11.62 -0.98
N SER A 8 -16.64 -11.16 0.01
CA SER A 8 -16.10 -10.64 1.26
C SER A 8 -15.28 -11.67 2.03
N ALA A 9 -15.63 -12.96 1.94
CA ALA A 9 -14.89 -14.03 2.60
C ALA A 9 -13.56 -14.34 1.90
N ILE A 10 -13.55 -14.44 0.56
CA ILE A 10 -12.32 -14.81 -0.19
C ILE A 10 -11.32 -13.66 -0.32
N PHE A 11 -11.80 -12.42 -0.35
CA PHE A 11 -10.97 -11.20 -0.37
C PHE A 11 -10.85 -10.61 1.04
N SER A 12 -10.50 -11.44 2.02
CA SER A 12 -10.41 -11.04 3.43
C SER A 12 -9.06 -10.37 3.74
N GLY A 13 -8.96 -9.08 3.48
CA GLY A 13 -7.79 -8.24 3.79
C GLY A 13 -7.92 -7.45 5.10
N ASP A 14 -7.47 -6.19 5.09
CA ASP A 14 -7.83 -5.22 6.14
C ASP A 14 -9.33 -4.89 6.03
N MET A 15 -10.06 -5.21 7.09
CA MET A 15 -11.51 -4.99 7.16
C MET A 15 -11.87 -3.61 7.70
N ASN A 16 -10.90 -2.77 8.10
CA ASN A 16 -11.14 -1.44 8.67
C ASN A 16 -10.92 -0.30 7.68
N ALA A 17 -10.46 -0.59 6.47
CA ALA A 17 -10.30 0.38 5.41
C ALA A 17 -10.40 -0.26 4.02
N TYR A 18 -10.87 0.52 3.06
CA TYR A 18 -10.99 0.10 1.67
C TYR A 18 -10.66 1.22 0.70
N GLY A 19 -10.29 0.82 -0.52
CA GLY A 19 -10.11 1.72 -1.64
C GLY A 19 -11.42 2.02 -2.35
N VAL A 20 -11.58 3.27 -2.77
CA VAL A 20 -12.60 3.68 -3.74
C VAL A 20 -11.94 4.48 -4.84
N TYR A 21 -12.55 4.43 -6.03
CA TYR A 21 -12.15 5.28 -7.14
C TYR A 21 -13.31 6.20 -7.49
N ASN A 22 -13.23 7.44 -7.02
CA ASN A 22 -14.25 8.45 -7.29
C ASN A 22 -13.96 9.06 -8.67
N ILE A 23 -14.88 8.88 -9.61
CA ILE A 23 -14.82 9.53 -10.93
C ILE A 23 -15.12 11.01 -10.70
N THR A 24 -14.15 11.88 -10.97
CA THR A 24 -14.23 13.32 -10.65
C THR A 24 -14.63 14.19 -11.85
N SER A 25 -14.50 13.71 -13.09
CA SER A 25 -15.06 14.38 -14.27
C SER A 25 -15.36 13.43 -15.42
N ASN A 26 -16.27 13.85 -16.30
CA ASN A 26 -16.77 13.12 -17.45
C ASN A 26 -16.42 13.86 -18.75
N GLU A 27 -15.16 14.24 -18.92
CA GLU A 27 -14.67 14.89 -20.14
C GLU A 27 -13.84 13.89 -20.97
N GLY A 28 -14.44 13.34 -22.03
CA GLY A 28 -13.77 12.76 -23.21
C GLY A 28 -12.78 11.58 -23.01
N VAL A 29 -13.18 10.39 -23.45
CA VAL A 29 -12.41 9.14 -23.72
C VAL A 29 -11.56 8.56 -22.56
N LYS A 30 -11.23 9.31 -21.50
CA LYS A 30 -10.49 8.81 -20.34
C LYS A 30 -11.08 9.37 -19.04
N LEU A 31 -11.85 8.55 -18.34
CA LEU A 31 -12.38 8.85 -17.00
C LEU A 31 -11.20 9.16 -16.06
N THR A 32 -11.06 10.42 -15.66
CA THR A 32 -10.10 10.81 -14.61
C THR A 32 -10.83 10.79 -13.26
N GLY A 33 -10.41 9.89 -12.39
CA GLY A 33 -10.89 9.80 -11.02
C GLY A 33 -9.74 9.76 -10.03
N LYS A 34 -10.05 10.16 -8.79
CA LYS A 34 -9.08 10.15 -7.70
C LYS A 34 -9.26 8.88 -6.89
N ALA A 35 -8.19 8.09 -6.80
CA ALA A 35 -8.06 6.98 -5.88
C ALA A 35 -8.05 7.53 -4.44
N ALA A 36 -8.90 7.00 -3.57
CA ALA A 36 -8.98 7.40 -2.16
C ALA A 36 -9.10 6.18 -1.26
N THR A 37 -8.51 6.24 -0.07
CA THR A 37 -8.66 5.21 0.97
C THR A 37 -9.65 5.69 2.02
N VAL A 38 -10.71 4.91 2.25
CA VAL A 38 -11.76 5.19 3.24
C VAL A 38 -11.52 4.33 4.48
N ARG A 39 -11.38 4.96 5.65
CA ARG A 39 -11.26 4.27 6.96
C ARG A 39 -12.62 3.95 7.54
N ARG A 40 -13.28 2.96 6.95
CA ARG A 40 -14.52 2.40 7.45
C ARG A 40 -14.49 0.91 7.27
N GLN A 41 -15.32 0.23 8.05
CA GLN A 41 -15.43 -1.21 7.96
C GLN A 41 -15.85 -1.63 6.54
N VAL A 42 -15.22 -2.68 6.02
CA VAL A 42 -15.64 -3.34 4.78
C VAL A 42 -16.91 -4.14 5.08
N THR A 43 -18.03 -3.75 4.49
CA THR A 43 -19.34 -4.39 4.68
C THR A 43 -19.80 -5.16 3.45
N GLU A 44 -20.74 -6.08 3.65
CA GLU A 44 -21.40 -6.82 2.56
C GLU A 44 -22.14 -5.90 1.58
N ASP A 45 -22.62 -4.74 2.05
CA ASP A 45 -23.26 -3.73 1.20
C ASP A 45 -22.29 -3.15 0.19
N LEU A 46 -21.03 -2.86 0.57
CA LEU A 46 -20.01 -2.37 -0.35
C LEU A 46 -19.72 -3.40 -1.45
N TRP A 47 -19.68 -4.68 -1.10
CA TRP A 47 -19.55 -5.76 -2.07
C TRP A 47 -20.77 -5.86 -2.98
N SER A 48 -21.98 -5.74 -2.41
CA SER A 48 -23.22 -5.72 -3.19
C SER A 48 -23.24 -4.54 -4.16
N GLU A 49 -22.82 -3.35 -3.75
CA GLU A 49 -22.69 -2.17 -4.62
C GLU A 49 -21.67 -2.39 -5.74
N HIS A 50 -20.53 -3.00 -5.43
CA HIS A 50 -19.49 -3.34 -6.39
C HIS A 50 -19.97 -4.28 -7.48
N LEU A 51 -20.54 -5.42 -7.07
CA LEU A 51 -21.05 -6.44 -7.97
C LEU A 51 -22.23 -5.90 -8.81
N ASN A 52 -22.99 -4.93 -8.28
CA ASN A 52 -24.06 -4.26 -9.00
C ASN A 52 -23.62 -3.07 -9.87
N GLY A 53 -22.31 -2.77 -9.92
CA GLY A 53 -21.77 -1.71 -10.77
C GLY A 53 -22.00 -0.29 -10.24
N LYS A 54 -22.38 -0.14 -8.97
CA LYS A 54 -22.63 1.18 -8.36
C LYS A 54 -21.32 1.86 -7.96
N ASN A 55 -20.53 1.23 -7.08
CA ASN A 55 -19.29 1.79 -6.54
C ASN A 55 -18.14 0.78 -6.67
N GLY A 56 -17.01 1.21 -7.24
CA GLY A 56 -15.81 0.38 -7.31
C GLY A 56 -15.22 0.17 -5.91
N LEU A 57 -14.78 -1.05 -5.62
CA LEU A 57 -14.23 -1.45 -4.32
C LEU A 57 -12.79 -1.92 -4.54
N GLY A 58 -11.88 -1.42 -3.72
CA GLY A 58 -10.53 -1.93 -3.59
C GLY A 58 -10.29 -2.46 -2.18
N ILE A 59 -9.58 -3.58 -2.08
CA ILE A 59 -9.26 -4.21 -0.79
C ILE A 59 -7.76 -4.15 -0.55
N ILE A 60 -7.37 -3.83 0.68
CA ILE A 60 -5.99 -3.90 1.17
C ILE A 60 -5.69 -5.35 1.54
N PRO A 61 -4.82 -6.09 0.83
CA PRO A 61 -4.70 -7.53 1.06
C PRO A 61 -4.03 -7.92 2.39
N ILE A 62 -3.25 -7.02 2.97
CA ILE A 62 -2.55 -7.18 4.25
C ILE A 62 -3.41 -6.63 5.39
N ASP A 63 -3.60 -7.44 6.43
CA ASP A 63 -4.35 -7.05 7.63
C ASP A 63 -3.46 -6.39 8.71
N GLY A 64 -4.08 -6.00 9.82
CA GLY A 64 -3.41 -5.36 10.94
C GLY A 64 -2.38 -6.22 11.67
N ASP A 65 -2.40 -7.54 11.46
CA ASP A 65 -1.41 -8.50 11.99
C ASP A 65 -0.30 -8.79 10.98
N SER A 66 -0.23 -8.03 9.88
CA SER A 66 0.70 -8.23 8.77
C SER A 66 0.57 -9.60 8.10
N LYS A 67 -0.67 -10.10 7.99
CA LYS A 67 -1.00 -11.36 7.32
C LYS A 67 -1.96 -11.14 6.14
N CYS A 68 -2.01 -12.12 5.25
CA CYS A 68 -2.81 -12.10 4.04
C CYS A 68 -3.58 -13.40 3.84
N SER A 69 -4.82 -13.30 3.37
CA SER A 69 -5.62 -14.42 2.85
C SER A 69 -5.57 -14.52 1.33
N PHE A 70 -5.20 -13.42 0.66
CA PHE A 70 -5.02 -13.35 -0.78
C PHE A 70 -3.88 -12.39 -1.13
N GLY A 71 -3.41 -12.46 -2.36
CA GLY A 71 -2.46 -11.51 -2.93
C GLY A 71 -2.66 -11.40 -4.43
N ALA A 72 -1.93 -10.48 -5.06
CA ALA A 72 -2.04 -10.27 -6.49
C ALA A 72 -0.71 -9.83 -7.13
N LEU A 73 -0.50 -10.22 -8.38
CA LEU A 73 0.43 -9.55 -9.29
C LEU A 73 -0.36 -8.58 -10.17
N ASP A 74 0.10 -7.35 -10.30
CA ASP A 74 -0.50 -6.35 -11.17
C ASP A 74 0.42 -6.10 -12.37
N ILE A 75 0.00 -6.57 -13.54
CA ILE A 75 0.75 -6.57 -14.78
C ILE A 75 0.11 -5.55 -15.74
N ASP A 76 0.74 -4.39 -15.84
CA ASP A 76 0.37 -3.30 -16.74
C ASP A 76 1.13 -3.39 -18.08
N ILE A 77 0.65 -4.25 -18.99
CA ILE A 77 1.22 -4.40 -20.34
C ILE A 77 0.13 -4.24 -21.38
N TYR A 78 0.44 -3.50 -22.44
CA TYR A 78 -0.50 -3.17 -23.51
C TYR A 78 0.19 -3.32 -24.88
N PRO A 79 -0.40 -4.07 -25.84
CA PRO A 79 -1.57 -4.93 -25.71
C PRO A 79 -1.26 -6.20 -24.89
N ILE A 80 -2.28 -6.83 -24.33
CA ILE A 80 -2.15 -8.08 -23.59
C ILE A 80 -2.95 -9.20 -24.25
N ASP A 81 -2.31 -10.35 -24.43
CA ASP A 81 -2.99 -11.59 -24.81
C ASP A 81 -3.40 -12.35 -23.55
N TYR A 82 -4.67 -12.19 -23.18
CA TYR A 82 -5.24 -12.83 -21.99
C TYR A 82 -5.26 -14.36 -22.10
N ALA A 83 -5.51 -14.89 -23.30
CA ALA A 83 -5.60 -16.34 -23.53
C ALA A 83 -4.21 -16.98 -23.39
N GLU A 84 -3.20 -16.38 -24.02
CA GLU A 84 -1.81 -16.84 -23.90
C GLU A 84 -1.36 -16.84 -22.44
N MET A 85 -1.69 -15.78 -21.68
CA MET A 85 -1.33 -15.71 -20.27
C MET A 85 -2.02 -16.78 -19.43
N ALA A 86 -3.33 -16.96 -19.58
CA ALA A 86 -4.08 -17.98 -18.86
C ALA A 86 -3.58 -19.40 -19.20
N ALA A 87 -3.29 -19.67 -20.48
CA ALA A 87 -2.69 -20.92 -20.91
C ALA A 87 -1.28 -21.13 -20.32
N LYS A 88 -0.46 -20.07 -20.26
CA LYS A 88 0.88 -20.10 -19.65
C LYS A 88 0.83 -20.41 -18.15
N ILE A 89 -0.07 -19.77 -17.41
CA ILE A 89 -0.28 -20.02 -15.98
C ILE A 89 -0.66 -21.48 -15.74
N LYS A 90 -1.61 -22.01 -16.52
CA LYS A 90 -2.04 -23.41 -16.44
C LYS A 90 -0.92 -24.38 -16.80
N LYS A 91 -0.16 -24.12 -17.86
CA LYS A 91 1.00 -24.93 -18.29
C LYS A 91 2.09 -24.98 -17.21
N LEU A 92 2.34 -23.85 -16.54
CA LEU A 92 3.31 -23.75 -15.45
C LEU A 92 2.77 -24.26 -14.10
N LYS A 93 1.50 -24.72 -14.06
CA LYS A 93 0.81 -25.19 -12.85
C LYS A 93 0.90 -24.19 -11.69
N LEU A 94 0.74 -22.91 -11.99
CA LEU A 94 0.77 -21.86 -10.99
C LEU A 94 -0.62 -21.70 -10.36
N PRO A 95 -0.71 -21.50 -9.03
CA PRO A 95 -1.96 -21.32 -8.29
C PRO A 95 -2.47 -19.88 -8.43
N LEU A 96 -2.60 -19.39 -9.66
CA LEU A 96 -2.96 -18.01 -9.97
C LEU A 96 -4.21 -17.97 -10.85
N ILE A 97 -5.14 -17.07 -10.50
CA ILE A 97 -6.36 -16.84 -11.29
C ILE A 97 -6.19 -15.51 -12.04
N PRO A 98 -6.11 -15.53 -13.39
CA PRO A 98 -5.96 -14.32 -14.19
C PRO A 98 -7.30 -13.58 -14.32
N CYS A 99 -7.32 -12.30 -13.96
CA CYS A 99 -8.47 -11.41 -14.04
C CYS A 99 -8.12 -10.13 -14.80
N LYS A 100 -9.04 -9.68 -15.66
CA LYS A 100 -8.91 -8.39 -16.36
C LYS A 100 -8.94 -7.23 -15.36
N SER A 101 -7.95 -6.34 -15.42
CA SER A 101 -7.90 -5.17 -14.55
C SER A 101 -8.81 -4.05 -15.07
N LYS A 102 -9.06 -3.06 -14.22
CA LYS A 102 -9.84 -1.87 -14.59
C LYS A 102 -9.16 -1.05 -15.70
N SER A 103 -7.83 -1.00 -15.73
CA SER A 103 -7.04 -0.23 -16.70
C SER A 103 -6.86 -0.95 -18.04
N GLY A 104 -7.31 -2.20 -18.16
CA GLY A 104 -7.09 -3.07 -19.31
C GLY A 104 -5.79 -3.87 -19.24
N GLY A 105 -5.13 -3.86 -18.08
CA GLY A 105 -4.02 -4.78 -17.74
C GLY A 105 -4.55 -6.07 -17.11
N LEU A 106 -3.71 -6.76 -16.34
CA LEU A 106 -4.03 -8.05 -15.76
C LEU A 106 -3.64 -8.16 -14.29
N HIS A 107 -4.61 -8.57 -13.47
CA HIS A 107 -4.37 -8.99 -12.10
C HIS A 107 -4.28 -10.52 -12.05
N LEU A 108 -3.24 -11.06 -11.42
CA LEU A 108 -3.12 -12.49 -11.14
C LEU A 108 -3.31 -12.73 -9.65
N TYR A 109 -4.46 -13.26 -9.25
CA TYR A 109 -4.79 -13.47 -7.84
C TYR A 109 -4.33 -14.83 -7.33
N ILE A 110 -3.82 -14.86 -6.10
CA ILE A 110 -3.59 -16.08 -5.32
C ILE A 110 -4.46 -16.05 -4.07
N PHE A 111 -4.94 -17.21 -3.64
CA PHE A 111 -5.79 -17.37 -2.46
C PHE A 111 -5.22 -18.40 -1.50
N MET A 112 -5.44 -18.19 -0.20
CA MET A 112 -4.94 -19.02 0.87
C MET A 112 -6.10 -19.58 1.71
N LYS A 113 -5.97 -20.85 2.11
CA LYS A 113 -6.92 -21.51 3.04
C LYS A 113 -6.84 -20.94 4.45
N GLU A 114 -5.65 -20.47 4.85
CA GLU A 114 -5.40 -19.79 6.10
C GLU A 114 -4.54 -18.53 5.91
N LYS A 115 -4.63 -17.59 6.84
CA LYS A 115 -3.85 -16.36 6.78
C LYS A 115 -2.35 -16.65 6.91
N VAL A 116 -1.56 -16.18 5.96
CA VAL A 116 -0.09 -16.33 5.93
C VAL A 116 0.62 -15.00 6.15
N LYS A 117 1.88 -15.04 6.60
CA LYS A 117 2.71 -13.81 6.74
C LYS A 117 2.83 -13.11 5.38
N ALA A 118 2.63 -11.79 5.36
CA ALA A 118 2.72 -11.00 4.14
C ALA A 118 4.10 -11.11 3.46
N SER A 119 5.18 -11.16 4.25
CA SER A 119 6.55 -11.38 3.74
C SER A 119 6.70 -12.69 2.96
N LEU A 120 6.10 -13.78 3.45
CA LEU A 120 6.13 -15.07 2.77
C LEU A 120 5.32 -15.03 1.46
N LEU A 121 4.11 -14.48 1.51
CA LEU A 121 3.25 -14.38 0.33
C LEU A 121 3.87 -13.51 -0.76
N GLN A 122 4.39 -12.34 -0.39
CA GLN A 122 5.06 -11.42 -1.31
C GLN A 122 6.29 -12.07 -1.95
N SER A 123 7.11 -12.78 -1.16
CA SER A 123 8.27 -13.51 -1.67
C SER A 123 7.87 -14.57 -2.70
N LYS A 124 6.81 -15.33 -2.44
CA LYS A 124 6.31 -16.36 -3.38
C LYS A 124 5.66 -15.78 -4.63
N LEU A 125 4.91 -14.70 -4.49
CA LEU A 125 4.39 -13.94 -5.64
C LEU A 125 5.53 -13.43 -6.52
N LYS A 126 6.65 -12.96 -5.93
CA LYS A 126 7.84 -12.55 -6.69
C LYS A 126 8.42 -13.72 -7.49
N GLU A 127 8.52 -14.90 -6.89
CA GLU A 127 8.95 -16.12 -7.59
C GLU A 127 8.03 -16.44 -8.78
N PHE A 128 6.71 -16.35 -8.61
CA PHE A 128 5.75 -16.60 -9.68
C PHE A 128 5.83 -15.55 -10.80
N ALA A 129 6.00 -14.28 -10.44
CA ALA A 129 6.21 -13.19 -11.40
C ALA A 129 7.47 -13.47 -12.26
N ILE A 130 8.56 -13.94 -11.64
CA ILE A 130 9.78 -14.32 -12.36
C ILE A 130 9.53 -15.51 -13.30
N LYS A 131 8.82 -16.56 -12.86
CA LYS A 131 8.46 -17.69 -13.74
C LYS A 131 7.66 -17.23 -14.96
N LEU A 132 6.79 -16.24 -14.78
CA LEU A 132 5.96 -15.68 -15.84
C LEU A 132 6.70 -14.68 -16.74
N GLY A 133 7.86 -14.16 -16.33
CA GLY A 133 8.62 -13.14 -17.07
C GLY A 133 8.19 -11.70 -16.77
N TYR A 134 7.62 -11.47 -15.59
CA TYR A 134 7.15 -10.18 -15.09
C TYR A 134 7.78 -9.84 -13.74
N GLY A 135 9.06 -10.15 -13.55
CA GLY A 135 9.78 -9.92 -12.31
C GLY A 135 9.79 -8.46 -11.83
N ASP A 136 9.44 -7.50 -12.67
CA ASP A 136 9.32 -6.07 -12.34
C ASP A 136 7.88 -5.57 -12.14
N CYS A 137 6.88 -6.46 -12.19
CA CYS A 137 5.49 -6.08 -11.95
C CYS A 137 5.23 -5.65 -10.50
N GLU A 138 4.13 -4.93 -10.28
CA GLU A 138 3.71 -4.60 -8.93
C GLU A 138 3.14 -5.85 -8.22
N ILE A 139 3.39 -5.96 -6.92
CA ILE A 139 2.96 -7.10 -6.09
C ILE A 139 2.14 -6.57 -4.93
N PHE A 140 0.98 -7.18 -4.70
CA PHE A 140 0.11 -6.89 -3.58
C PHE A 140 0.02 -8.11 -2.63
N PRO A 141 0.28 -7.94 -1.32
CA PRO A 141 0.53 -6.67 -0.65
C PRO A 141 1.89 -6.05 -1.00
N LYS A 142 1.94 -4.72 -1.11
CA LYS A 142 3.19 -3.98 -1.31
C LYS A 142 4.01 -3.90 -0.02
N GLN A 143 3.32 -3.90 1.11
CA GLN A 143 3.88 -3.90 2.45
C GLN A 143 3.99 -5.32 2.99
N VAL A 144 5.04 -5.58 3.77
CA VAL A 144 5.19 -6.84 4.52
C VAL A 144 4.90 -6.66 6.01
N GLU A 145 4.74 -5.42 6.46
CA GLU A 145 4.44 -5.01 7.83
C GLU A 145 3.50 -3.79 7.82
N ILE A 146 2.54 -3.76 8.74
CA ILE A 146 1.62 -2.63 8.97
C ILE A 146 1.78 -2.13 10.40
N LEU A 147 2.03 -0.82 10.55
CA LEU A 147 2.15 -0.16 11.85
C LEU A 147 0.80 0.39 12.33
N THR A 148 -0.16 -0.51 12.62
CA THR A 148 -1.55 -0.17 12.97
C THR A 148 -1.68 0.86 14.08
N LYS A 149 -0.88 0.74 15.16
CA LYS A 149 -0.88 1.66 16.31
C LYS A 149 -0.59 3.12 15.92
N ARG A 150 0.04 3.34 14.78
CA ARG A 150 0.41 4.66 14.29
C ARG A 150 -0.49 5.16 13.17
N GLY A 151 -1.57 4.44 12.88
CA GLY A 151 -2.49 4.76 11.79
C GLY A 151 -1.88 4.50 10.42
N ASP A 152 -1.06 3.47 10.28
CA ASP A 152 -0.60 3.01 8.97
C ASP A 152 -1.65 2.08 8.33
N LEU A 153 -1.72 2.08 6.99
CA LEU A 153 -2.54 1.14 6.21
C LEU A 153 -1.75 0.61 5.01
N GLY A 154 -2.12 -0.56 4.54
CA GLY A 154 -1.57 -1.13 3.32
C GLY A 154 -2.11 -0.49 2.05
N SER A 155 -1.47 -0.83 0.92
CA SER A 155 -1.98 -0.46 -0.40
C SER A 155 -3.09 -1.41 -0.84
N TRP A 156 -4.18 -0.84 -1.34
CA TRP A 156 -5.29 -1.61 -1.89
C TRP A 156 -5.12 -1.90 -3.38
N ILE A 157 -5.76 -2.96 -3.83
CA ILE A 157 -5.93 -3.32 -5.25
C ILE A 157 -7.43 -3.33 -5.58
N ASN A 158 -7.81 -2.94 -6.81
CA ASN A 158 -9.21 -3.00 -7.24
C ASN A 158 -9.71 -4.44 -7.31
N MET A 159 -10.95 -4.67 -6.87
CA MET A 159 -11.57 -5.99 -6.89
C MET A 159 -12.14 -6.34 -8.29
N PRO A 160 -12.13 -7.63 -8.66
CA PRO A 160 -12.70 -8.11 -9.92
C PRO A 160 -14.23 -8.20 -9.83
N TYR A 161 -14.88 -8.45 -10.97
CA TYR A 161 -16.33 -8.63 -11.11
C TYR A 161 -17.19 -7.40 -10.79
N PHE A 162 -16.65 -6.20 -11.02
CA PHE A 162 -17.47 -4.98 -11.00
C PHE A 162 -18.59 -5.06 -12.05
N ASN A 163 -19.82 -4.76 -11.66
CA ASN A 163 -21.00 -4.82 -12.54
C ASN A 163 -21.24 -6.20 -13.18
N CYS A 164 -21.37 -7.26 -12.37
CA CYS A 164 -21.56 -8.64 -12.80
C CYS A 164 -22.99 -9.20 -12.62
N LYS A 165 -24.01 -8.35 -12.74
CA LYS A 165 -25.43 -8.74 -12.50
C LYS A 165 -25.87 -9.96 -13.32
N ASP A 166 -25.37 -10.07 -14.55
CA ASP A 166 -25.70 -11.16 -15.48
C ASP A 166 -24.75 -12.37 -15.35
N GLY A 167 -23.92 -12.39 -14.29
CA GLY A 167 -22.97 -13.46 -14.01
C GLY A 167 -21.57 -13.27 -14.61
N THR A 168 -21.38 -12.29 -15.51
CA THR A 168 -20.09 -11.95 -16.15
C THR A 168 -19.79 -10.46 -16.05
N SER A 169 -18.53 -10.06 -16.26
CA SER A 169 -18.08 -8.66 -16.14
C SER A 169 -16.89 -8.41 -17.08
N GLU A 170 -16.68 -7.17 -17.53
CA GLU A 170 -15.44 -6.80 -18.24
C GLU A 170 -14.19 -6.93 -17.36
N ARG A 171 -14.36 -7.00 -16.03
CA ARG A 171 -13.30 -7.20 -15.03
C ARG A 171 -13.35 -8.61 -14.43
N CYS A 172 -13.66 -9.62 -15.24
CA CYS A 172 -13.78 -11.01 -14.82
C CYS A 172 -12.46 -11.80 -14.94
N GLY A 173 -12.51 -13.04 -14.44
CA GLY A 173 -11.48 -14.04 -14.70
C GLY A 173 -11.45 -14.45 -16.18
N VAL A 174 -10.35 -15.03 -16.62
CA VAL A 174 -10.18 -15.45 -18.02
C VAL A 174 -9.77 -16.92 -18.10
N TYR A 175 -10.48 -17.68 -18.94
CA TYR A 175 -10.11 -19.06 -19.24
C TYR A 175 -8.90 -19.15 -20.20
N PRO A 176 -8.22 -20.31 -20.28
CA PRO A 176 -7.10 -20.52 -21.20
C PRO A 176 -7.42 -20.29 -22.69
N ASP A 177 -8.68 -20.34 -23.09
CA ASP A 177 -9.15 -20.04 -24.45
C ASP A 177 -9.46 -18.54 -24.67
N GLY A 178 -9.27 -17.71 -23.65
CA GLY A 178 -9.51 -16.27 -23.68
C GLY A 178 -10.96 -15.86 -23.36
N THR A 179 -11.86 -16.81 -23.14
CA THR A 179 -13.25 -16.51 -22.82
C THR A 179 -13.40 -15.98 -21.39
N HIS A 180 -14.46 -15.20 -21.16
CA HIS A 180 -14.76 -14.62 -19.85
C HIS A 180 -15.25 -15.69 -18.88
N MET A 181 -14.68 -15.72 -17.69
CA MET A 181 -15.08 -16.60 -16.61
C MET A 181 -16.31 -16.03 -15.91
N ALA A 182 -17.34 -16.86 -15.74
CA ALA A 182 -18.50 -16.46 -14.95
C ALA A 182 -18.14 -16.42 -13.47
N VAL A 183 -18.87 -15.60 -12.71
CA VAL A 183 -18.58 -15.35 -11.29
C VAL A 183 -18.67 -16.63 -10.45
N VAL A 184 -19.56 -17.55 -10.80
CA VAL A 184 -19.72 -18.83 -10.10
C VAL A 184 -18.50 -19.73 -10.32
N ASP A 185 -18.00 -19.78 -11.55
CA ASP A 185 -16.83 -20.57 -11.90
C ASP A 185 -15.55 -20.00 -11.26
N PHE A 186 -15.44 -18.68 -11.16
CA PHE A 186 -14.36 -18.04 -10.42
C PHE A 186 -14.35 -18.44 -8.95
N LEU A 187 -15.50 -18.44 -8.28
CA LEU A 187 -15.59 -18.87 -6.88
C LEU A 187 -15.22 -20.35 -6.71
N GLU A 188 -15.51 -21.17 -7.70
CA GLU A 188 -15.10 -22.58 -7.71
C GLU A 188 -13.58 -22.73 -7.93
N GLU A 189 -13.00 -21.99 -8.88
CA GLU A 189 -11.53 -21.96 -9.06
C GLU A 189 -10.81 -21.47 -7.81
N VAL A 190 -11.34 -20.46 -7.12
CA VAL A 190 -10.78 -19.97 -5.85
C VAL A 190 -10.70 -21.11 -4.82
N LYS A 191 -11.77 -21.89 -4.66
CA LYS A 191 -11.77 -23.03 -3.72
C LYS A 191 -10.76 -24.10 -4.12
N GLN A 192 -10.66 -24.40 -5.40
CA GLN A 192 -9.78 -25.47 -5.92
C GLN A 192 -8.30 -25.09 -5.85
N LEU A 193 -7.97 -23.83 -6.14
CA LEU A 193 -6.58 -23.35 -6.22
C LEU A 193 -6.07 -22.73 -4.91
N SER A 194 -6.93 -22.53 -3.90
CA SER A 194 -6.52 -22.03 -2.59
C SER A 194 -5.49 -22.95 -1.94
N LEU A 195 -4.37 -22.36 -1.51
CA LEU A 195 -3.25 -23.11 -0.95
C LEU A 195 -3.23 -23.09 0.58
N SER A 196 -2.70 -24.16 1.17
CA SER A 196 -2.19 -24.08 2.55
C SER A 196 -0.81 -23.40 2.56
N THR A 197 -0.36 -22.96 3.73
CA THR A 197 0.98 -22.42 3.96
C THR A 197 2.05 -23.43 3.54
N LYS A 198 1.83 -24.72 3.80
CA LYS A 198 2.74 -25.80 3.42
C LYS A 198 2.84 -25.93 1.91
N ASP A 199 1.71 -25.92 1.20
CA ASP A 199 1.68 -26.04 -0.25
C ASP A 199 2.34 -24.82 -0.91
N LEU A 200 2.07 -23.61 -0.37
CA LEU A 200 2.71 -22.36 -0.81
C LEU A 200 4.24 -22.42 -0.70
N VAL A 201 4.76 -22.92 0.43
CA VAL A 201 6.21 -23.10 0.61
C VAL A 201 6.76 -24.17 -0.34
N GLY A 202 5.99 -25.24 -0.58
CA GLY A 202 6.34 -26.34 -1.49
C GLY A 202 6.46 -25.94 -2.96
N HIS A 203 5.83 -24.84 -3.39
CA HIS A 203 6.08 -24.26 -4.70
C HIS A 203 7.48 -23.63 -4.75
N THR A 204 8.43 -24.32 -5.38
CA THR A 204 9.81 -23.84 -5.57
C THR A 204 10.06 -23.39 -7.01
N LEU A 205 11.00 -22.46 -7.19
CA LEU A 205 11.66 -22.25 -8.48
C LEU A 205 12.62 -23.41 -8.73
N ASP A 206 12.48 -24.10 -9.87
CA ASP A 206 13.47 -25.05 -10.36
C ASP A 206 14.70 -24.27 -10.86
N LEU A 207 15.51 -23.80 -9.91
CA LEU A 207 16.82 -23.24 -10.19
C LEU A 207 17.79 -24.41 -10.32
N ILE A 208 18.54 -24.45 -11.41
CA ILE A 208 19.59 -25.44 -11.58
C ILE A 208 20.73 -25.16 -10.59
N ASN A 209 21.48 -26.19 -10.22
CA ASN A 209 22.60 -26.10 -9.26
C ASN A 209 23.85 -25.42 -9.84
N GLU A 210 23.73 -24.78 -11.00
CA GLU A 210 24.79 -24.01 -11.65
C GLU A 210 24.59 -22.51 -11.34
N MET A 211 25.68 -21.78 -11.13
CA MET A 211 25.66 -20.37 -10.72
C MET A 211 24.91 -20.09 -9.41
N VAL A 212 24.82 -21.03 -8.45
CA VAL A 212 24.06 -20.85 -7.18
C VAL A 212 24.43 -19.56 -6.45
N ASP A 213 25.70 -19.18 -6.45
CA ASP A 213 26.19 -17.94 -5.83
C ASP A 213 26.08 -16.69 -6.71
N GLY A 214 25.57 -16.83 -7.94
CA GLY A 214 25.38 -15.76 -8.91
C GLY A 214 23.94 -15.20 -8.97
N PRO A 215 23.67 -14.28 -9.91
CA PRO A 215 22.35 -13.68 -10.05
C PRO A 215 21.24 -14.71 -10.34
N PRO A 216 20.12 -14.67 -9.62
CA PRO A 216 19.01 -15.60 -9.80
C PRO A 216 18.34 -15.47 -11.18
N CYS A 217 18.36 -14.28 -11.78
CA CYS A 217 17.85 -14.08 -13.14
C CYS A 217 18.67 -14.87 -14.18
N LEU A 218 19.99 -14.94 -14.03
CA LEU A 218 20.84 -15.73 -14.92
C LEU A 218 20.62 -17.22 -14.72
N GLN A 219 20.56 -17.70 -13.47
CA GLN A 219 20.23 -19.09 -13.14
C GLN A 219 18.90 -19.54 -13.79
N TYR A 220 17.89 -18.69 -13.72
CA TYR A 220 16.59 -18.97 -14.35
C TYR A 220 16.68 -19.00 -15.89
N LEU A 221 17.40 -18.04 -16.50
CA LEU A 221 17.52 -17.97 -17.95
C LEU A 221 18.26 -19.19 -18.53
N ILE A 222 19.36 -19.61 -17.91
CA ILE A 222 20.12 -20.77 -18.37
C ILE A 222 19.34 -22.08 -18.16
N SER A 223 18.48 -22.17 -17.12
CA SER A 223 17.64 -23.35 -16.91
C SER A 223 16.57 -23.55 -17.99
N LYS A 224 16.25 -22.50 -18.76
CA LYS A 224 15.29 -22.55 -19.88
C LYS A 224 15.93 -22.68 -21.25
N LYS A 225 17.26 -22.77 -21.33
CA LYS A 225 18.08 -22.62 -22.55
C LYS A 225 17.91 -21.23 -23.17
N VAL A 226 19.02 -20.67 -23.66
CA VAL A 226 19.09 -19.31 -24.21
C VAL A 226 18.98 -19.37 -25.73
N THR A 227 17.83 -18.91 -26.26
CA THR A 227 17.53 -18.93 -27.70
C THR A 227 17.99 -17.65 -28.42
N THR A 228 17.90 -17.65 -29.76
CA THR A 228 18.26 -16.51 -30.61
C THR A 228 17.55 -15.22 -30.17
N GLY A 229 18.27 -14.08 -30.25
CA GLY A 229 17.75 -12.74 -29.93
C GLY A 229 18.23 -12.19 -28.57
N ASN A 230 18.38 -13.05 -27.57
CA ASN A 230 18.81 -12.64 -26.21
C ASN A 230 20.24 -13.05 -25.85
N ARG A 231 20.91 -13.83 -26.70
CA ARG A 231 22.20 -14.49 -26.40
C ARG A 231 23.29 -13.52 -25.97
N ASN A 232 23.47 -12.40 -26.67
CA ASN A 232 24.58 -11.49 -26.39
C ASN A 232 24.43 -10.80 -25.04
N VAL A 233 23.20 -10.42 -24.66
CA VAL A 233 22.94 -9.84 -23.34
C VAL A 233 23.19 -10.87 -22.25
N VAL A 234 22.67 -12.09 -22.41
CA VAL A 234 22.85 -13.16 -21.41
C VAL A 234 24.32 -13.56 -21.30
N LEU A 235 25.01 -13.79 -22.42
CA LEU A 235 26.42 -14.17 -22.46
C LEU A 235 27.33 -13.08 -21.86
N ASN A 236 27.05 -11.80 -22.12
CA ASN A 236 27.78 -10.71 -21.49
C ASN A 236 27.65 -10.73 -19.96
N ASN A 237 26.44 -11.00 -19.45
CA ASN A 237 26.20 -11.07 -18.00
C ASN A 237 26.74 -12.37 -17.37
N ILE A 238 26.78 -13.48 -18.11
CA ILE A 238 27.56 -14.67 -17.72
C ILE A 238 29.04 -14.30 -17.62
N GLY A 239 29.58 -13.54 -18.59
CA GLY A 239 30.94 -13.00 -18.52
C GLY A 239 31.19 -12.16 -17.25
N THR A 240 30.26 -11.27 -16.88
CA THR A 240 30.32 -10.50 -15.63
C THR A 240 30.29 -11.40 -14.39
N TYR A 241 29.48 -12.46 -14.40
CA TYR A 241 29.48 -13.46 -13.32
C TYR A 241 30.81 -14.19 -13.22
N LEU A 242 31.34 -14.69 -14.34
CA LEU A 242 32.62 -15.40 -14.38
C LEU A 242 33.77 -14.49 -13.94
N LYS A 243 33.74 -13.19 -14.27
CA LYS A 243 34.69 -12.21 -13.71
C LYS A 243 34.72 -12.21 -12.18
N LYS A 244 33.55 -12.31 -11.54
CA LYS A 244 33.41 -12.28 -10.07
C LYS A 244 33.71 -13.64 -9.43
N ALA A 245 33.32 -14.73 -10.10
CA ALA A 245 33.34 -16.08 -9.55
C ALA A 245 34.63 -16.86 -9.86
N ASP A 246 35.17 -16.70 -11.07
CA ASP A 246 36.31 -17.48 -11.59
C ASP A 246 36.99 -16.72 -12.77
N PRO A 247 37.67 -15.59 -12.49
CA PRO A 247 38.22 -14.73 -13.53
C PRO A 247 39.32 -15.39 -14.36
N GLU A 248 40.09 -16.31 -13.78
CA GLU A 248 41.20 -16.99 -14.45
C GLU A 248 40.71 -17.95 -15.54
N ASN A 249 39.58 -18.64 -15.31
CA ASN A 249 39.02 -19.61 -16.25
C ASN A 249 37.81 -19.09 -17.02
N ALA A 250 37.57 -17.77 -17.01
CA ALA A 250 36.35 -17.18 -17.53
C ALA A 250 36.05 -17.54 -19.01
N LEU A 251 37.07 -17.66 -19.87
CA LEU A 251 36.85 -18.04 -21.27
C LEU A 251 36.46 -19.52 -21.41
N VAL A 252 37.18 -20.41 -20.72
CA VAL A 252 36.90 -21.86 -20.72
C VAL A 252 35.49 -22.14 -20.20
N ARG A 253 35.17 -21.59 -19.02
CA ARG A 253 33.83 -21.65 -18.43
C ARG A 253 32.79 -21.04 -19.38
N GLY A 254 33.11 -19.93 -20.05
CA GLY A 254 32.24 -19.32 -21.04
C GLY A 254 31.83 -20.28 -22.17
N HIS A 255 32.78 -21.06 -22.70
CA HIS A 255 32.49 -22.11 -23.69
C HIS A 255 31.64 -23.24 -23.12
N GLU A 256 31.88 -23.68 -21.88
CA GLU A 256 31.03 -24.67 -21.20
C GLU A 256 29.58 -24.18 -21.11
N PHE A 257 29.37 -22.95 -20.63
CA PHE A 257 28.03 -22.36 -20.54
C PHE A 257 27.36 -22.26 -21.91
N ASN A 258 28.09 -21.87 -22.95
CA ASN A 258 27.58 -21.78 -24.31
C ASN A 258 27.08 -23.14 -24.82
N ASN A 259 27.90 -24.18 -24.68
CA ASN A 259 27.57 -25.53 -25.15
C ASN A 259 26.42 -26.15 -24.33
N MET A 260 26.37 -25.89 -23.03
CA MET A 260 25.36 -26.48 -22.16
C MET A 260 24.03 -25.74 -22.19
N TYR A 261 24.01 -24.42 -22.40
CA TYR A 261 22.82 -23.61 -22.15
C TYR A 261 22.36 -22.75 -23.32
N PHE A 262 23.09 -22.62 -24.41
CA PHE A 262 22.68 -21.81 -25.57
C PHE A 262 22.22 -22.71 -26.71
N ASP A 263 21.11 -22.34 -27.34
CA ASP A 263 20.51 -23.15 -28.41
C ASP A 263 20.01 -22.30 -29.60
N PRO A 264 20.64 -22.40 -30.79
CA PRO A 264 21.99 -22.93 -31.01
C PRO A 264 23.10 -22.18 -30.20
N PRO A 265 24.28 -22.80 -30.03
CA PRO A 265 25.44 -22.13 -29.44
C PRO A 265 25.85 -20.85 -30.18
N VAL A 266 26.47 -19.93 -29.45
CA VAL A 266 27.14 -18.73 -29.99
C VAL A 266 28.45 -19.15 -30.66
N GLY A 267 28.84 -18.51 -31.76
CA GLY A 267 30.10 -18.81 -32.45
C GLY A 267 31.33 -18.39 -31.65
N ASP A 268 32.45 -19.10 -31.80
CA ASP A 268 33.64 -18.94 -30.97
C ASP A 268 34.22 -17.51 -30.94
N GLN A 269 34.23 -16.83 -32.10
CA GLN A 269 34.73 -15.46 -32.20
C GLN A 269 33.84 -14.46 -31.45
N GLU A 270 32.52 -14.61 -31.55
CA GLU A 270 31.55 -13.78 -30.84
C GLU A 270 31.59 -14.05 -29.33
N LEU A 271 31.74 -15.31 -28.93
CA LEU A 271 31.87 -15.68 -27.52
C LEU A 271 33.14 -15.09 -26.91
N THR A 272 34.28 -15.31 -27.55
CA THR A 272 35.59 -14.87 -27.04
C THR A 272 35.61 -13.35 -26.88
N SER A 273 35.12 -12.62 -27.89
CA SER A 273 35.04 -11.15 -27.83
C SER A 273 34.07 -10.65 -26.75
N THR A 274 32.92 -11.30 -26.58
CA THR A 274 31.91 -10.93 -25.57
C THR A 274 32.42 -11.16 -24.15
N ILE A 275 33.02 -12.32 -23.87
CA ILE A 275 33.61 -12.63 -22.57
C ILE A 275 34.77 -11.68 -22.27
N ALA A 276 35.70 -11.48 -23.22
CA ALA A 276 36.81 -10.55 -23.05
C ALA A 276 36.32 -9.11 -22.78
N SER A 277 35.25 -8.67 -23.45
CA SER A 277 34.62 -7.37 -23.22
C SER A 277 34.04 -7.25 -21.81
N ALA A 278 33.35 -8.28 -21.31
CA ALA A 278 32.82 -8.31 -19.95
C ALA A 278 33.93 -8.26 -18.87
N GLN A 279 35.09 -8.85 -19.14
CA GLN A 279 36.24 -8.83 -18.22
C GLN A 279 36.89 -7.43 -18.09
N LYS A 280 36.99 -6.68 -19.19
CA LYS A 280 37.83 -5.46 -19.30
C LYS A 280 37.28 -4.19 -18.61
N LYS A 281 36.04 -4.16 -18.11
CA LYS A 281 35.46 -2.94 -17.51
C LYS A 281 34.94 -3.17 -16.09
N ALA A 282 34.83 -2.11 -15.28
CA ALA A 282 34.08 -2.11 -14.02
C ALA A 282 32.55 -2.12 -14.27
N TYR A 283 32.08 -2.94 -15.22
CA TYR A 283 30.66 -3.09 -15.48
C TYR A 283 30.05 -4.09 -14.51
N ASP A 284 28.97 -3.69 -13.86
CA ASP A 284 28.08 -4.59 -13.14
C ASP A 284 27.02 -5.18 -14.09
N TYR A 285 26.18 -6.07 -13.57
CA TYR A 285 25.12 -6.73 -14.33
C TYR A 285 24.18 -5.74 -15.01
N ASN A 286 23.76 -6.05 -16.25
CA ASN A 286 22.79 -5.25 -17.01
C ASN A 286 21.34 -5.53 -16.59
N CYS A 287 21.03 -5.32 -15.30
CA CYS A 287 19.75 -5.69 -14.69
C CYS A 287 18.52 -5.07 -15.38
N ASN A 288 18.68 -3.90 -15.99
CA ASN A 288 17.59 -3.16 -16.65
C ASN A 288 17.34 -3.59 -18.11
N LYS A 289 18.14 -4.50 -18.66
CA LYS A 289 17.98 -4.99 -20.04
C LYS A 289 17.17 -6.28 -20.08
N ALA A 290 16.35 -6.45 -21.11
CA ALA A 290 15.74 -7.74 -21.41
C ALA A 290 16.83 -8.75 -21.84
N PRO A 291 16.70 -10.05 -21.49
CA PRO A 291 15.60 -10.64 -20.73
C PRO A 291 15.82 -10.62 -19.19
N LEU A 292 16.94 -10.10 -18.68
CA LEU A 292 17.24 -10.12 -17.24
C LEU A 292 16.19 -9.37 -16.42
N LYS A 293 15.74 -8.21 -16.91
CA LYS A 293 14.71 -7.38 -16.23
C LYS A 293 13.43 -8.18 -15.96
N GLN A 294 12.99 -8.97 -16.93
CA GLN A 294 11.77 -9.78 -16.89
C GLN A 294 11.85 -10.92 -15.87
N HIS A 295 13.05 -11.37 -15.53
CA HIS A 295 13.28 -12.47 -14.59
C HIS A 295 14.06 -12.03 -13.35
N CYS A 296 14.02 -10.73 -13.03
CA CYS A 296 14.82 -10.16 -11.96
C CYS A 296 14.23 -10.46 -10.58
N ASN A 297 15.04 -11.09 -9.72
CA ASN A 297 14.85 -11.10 -8.27
C ASN A 297 15.94 -10.26 -7.60
N LYS A 298 15.73 -8.94 -7.50
CA LYS A 298 16.74 -8.02 -6.96
C LYS A 298 17.10 -8.38 -5.51
N ASP A 299 16.10 -8.69 -4.69
CA ASP A 299 16.28 -8.98 -3.27
C ASP A 299 17.11 -10.23 -3.05
N LEU A 300 16.77 -11.33 -3.73
CA LEU A 300 17.57 -12.54 -3.69
C LEU A 300 18.96 -12.32 -4.30
N CYS A 301 19.09 -11.52 -5.38
CA CYS A 301 20.39 -11.23 -5.99
C CYS A 301 21.35 -10.53 -5.01
N MET A 302 20.86 -9.59 -4.20
CA MET A 302 21.66 -8.90 -3.18
C MET A 302 22.20 -9.82 -2.08
N THR A 303 21.60 -11.00 -1.87
CA THR A 303 22.08 -11.98 -0.89
C THR A 303 23.12 -12.95 -1.46
N ARG A 304 23.36 -12.93 -2.77
CA ARG A 304 24.27 -13.87 -3.46
C ARG A 304 25.70 -13.35 -3.43
N LYS A 305 26.68 -14.23 -3.19
CA LYS A 305 28.11 -13.89 -3.09
C LYS A 305 28.63 -13.14 -4.32
N PHE A 306 28.20 -13.56 -5.51
CA PHE A 306 28.54 -12.95 -6.79
C PHE A 306 27.34 -12.18 -7.38
N GLY A 307 26.35 -11.80 -6.57
CA GLY A 307 25.23 -10.99 -7.01
C GLY A 307 25.58 -9.53 -7.24
N ILE A 308 24.55 -8.68 -7.27
CA ILE A 308 24.74 -7.22 -7.22
C ILE A 308 25.18 -6.84 -5.80
N SER A 309 26.04 -5.82 -5.68
CA SER A 309 26.59 -5.40 -4.39
C SER A 309 25.48 -5.05 -3.39
N ARG A 310 25.55 -5.63 -2.18
CA ARG A 310 24.70 -5.33 -1.01
C ARG A 310 25.00 -3.96 -0.39
N LEU A 311 25.81 -3.12 -1.05
CA LEU A 311 25.96 -1.75 -0.63
C LEU A 311 24.61 -1.06 -0.87
N ILE A 312 23.77 -1.06 0.19
CA ILE A 312 22.54 -0.28 0.31
C ILE A 312 22.82 1.16 -0.12
N THR A 313 24.08 1.59 -0.01
CA THR A 313 24.56 2.86 -0.50
C THR A 313 24.43 3.09 -2.00
N GLU A 314 24.66 2.12 -2.87
CA GLU A 314 24.68 2.42 -4.32
C GLU A 314 23.29 2.39 -4.96
N ASN A 315 22.33 1.64 -4.38
CA ASN A 315 21.00 1.42 -4.96
C ASN A 315 19.85 1.73 -3.98
N PHE A 316 20.05 2.65 -3.03
CA PHE A 316 19.02 3.10 -2.12
C PHE A 316 17.82 3.68 -2.89
N GLN A 317 16.65 3.08 -2.71
CA GLN A 317 15.40 3.52 -3.31
C GLN A 317 14.29 3.40 -2.28
N LEU A 318 13.34 4.32 -2.38
CA LEU A 318 12.13 4.36 -1.57
C LEU A 318 10.94 3.96 -2.42
N GLU A 319 9.94 3.35 -1.78
CA GLU A 319 8.70 2.94 -2.44
C GLU A 319 7.51 3.06 -1.48
N ASN A 320 6.30 3.06 -2.04
CA ASN A 320 5.03 2.98 -1.30
C ASN A 320 4.83 4.10 -0.27
N LEU A 321 5.08 5.34 -0.67
CA LEU A 321 4.82 6.52 0.16
C LEU A 321 3.33 6.64 0.48
N THR A 322 3.02 6.73 1.76
CA THR A 322 1.68 6.85 2.30
C THR A 322 1.62 8.09 3.18
N LYS A 323 0.62 8.94 2.98
CA LYS A 323 0.37 10.12 3.82
C LYS A 323 -0.83 9.87 4.70
N TYR A 324 -0.65 9.87 6.01
CA TYR A 324 -1.75 10.01 6.95
C TYR A 324 -2.05 11.50 7.17
N ASN A 325 -3.24 11.94 6.74
CA ASN A 325 -3.65 13.33 6.71
C ASN A 325 -4.13 13.82 8.08
N SER A 326 -3.29 13.67 9.10
CA SER A 326 -3.42 14.31 10.41
C SER A 326 -2.84 15.73 10.38
N ASP A 327 -3.03 16.47 11.48
CA ASP A 327 -2.40 17.77 11.69
C ASP A 327 -1.52 17.72 12.95
N PRO A 328 -0.17 17.67 12.83
CA PRO A 328 0.62 17.64 11.58
C PRO A 328 0.54 16.29 10.84
N PRO A 329 0.84 16.23 9.54
CA PRO A 329 0.75 14.99 8.76
C PRO A 329 1.86 14.00 9.13
N ILE A 330 1.51 12.72 9.13
CA ILE A 330 2.43 11.61 9.34
C ILE A 330 2.65 10.90 8.01
N TRP A 331 3.88 10.51 7.74
CA TRP A 331 4.27 9.85 6.50
C TRP A 331 4.82 8.47 6.77
N PHE A 332 4.44 7.50 5.95
CA PHE A 332 4.98 6.15 5.97
C PHE A 332 5.64 5.83 4.63
N VAL A 333 6.83 5.24 4.64
CA VAL A 333 7.54 4.87 3.41
C VAL A 333 8.32 3.57 3.61
N ASN A 334 8.43 2.77 2.55
CA ASN A 334 9.20 1.54 2.56
C ASN A 334 10.58 1.78 1.95
N ILE A 335 11.60 1.13 2.51
CA ILE A 335 12.91 1.00 1.86
C ILE A 335 12.89 -0.24 0.98
N GLN A 336 13.09 -0.04 -0.33
CA GLN A 336 13.04 -1.12 -1.30
C GLN A 336 14.02 -2.25 -0.95
N GLY A 337 13.52 -3.48 -0.96
CA GLY A 337 14.31 -4.71 -0.77
C GLY A 337 14.74 -5.03 0.66
N LEU A 338 14.34 -4.22 1.64
CA LEU A 338 14.64 -4.45 3.05
C LEU A 338 13.40 -4.77 3.89
N GLY A 339 12.21 -4.58 3.33
CA GLY A 339 10.94 -4.81 4.04
C GLY A 339 10.72 -3.87 5.24
N VAL A 340 11.56 -2.84 5.39
CA VAL A 340 11.49 -1.87 6.49
C VAL A 340 10.49 -0.78 6.13
N ARG A 341 9.48 -0.57 6.99
CA ARG A 341 8.53 0.53 6.89
C ARG A 341 8.83 1.60 7.94
N LEU A 342 9.12 2.81 7.50
CA LEU A 342 9.49 3.94 8.36
C LEU A 342 8.29 4.84 8.60
N GLU A 343 8.21 5.38 9.81
CA GLU A 343 7.36 6.53 10.15
C GLU A 343 8.18 7.82 10.20
N LEU A 344 7.68 8.85 9.52
CA LEU A 344 8.37 10.11 9.27
C LEU A 344 7.43 11.30 9.49
N SER A 345 7.96 12.38 10.05
CA SER A 345 7.37 13.72 9.92
C SER A 345 7.71 14.34 8.56
N THR A 346 7.06 15.45 8.20
CA THR A 346 7.41 16.22 7.00
C THR A 346 8.88 16.67 7.01
N GLU A 347 9.42 17.03 8.17
CA GLU A 347 10.82 17.43 8.29
C GLU A 347 11.78 16.25 8.08
N ASP A 348 11.40 15.06 8.54
CA ASP A 348 12.19 13.85 8.32
C ASP A 348 12.27 13.50 6.83
N LEU A 349 11.20 13.73 6.05
CA LEU A 349 11.21 13.54 4.59
C LEU A 349 12.02 14.61 3.84
N GLN A 350 11.97 15.86 4.29
CA GLN A 350 12.67 16.96 3.62
C GLN A 350 14.18 16.96 3.91
N ASN A 351 14.58 16.54 5.10
CA ASN A 351 15.96 16.59 5.54
C ASN A 351 16.61 15.19 5.53
N GLN A 352 17.52 14.95 4.58
CA GLN A 352 18.22 13.67 4.43
C GLN A 352 18.97 13.22 5.69
N VAL A 353 19.46 14.13 6.53
CA VAL A 353 20.16 13.76 7.79
C VAL A 353 19.16 13.24 8.82
N LYS A 354 18.00 13.89 8.95
CA LYS A 354 16.92 13.39 9.82
C LYS A 354 16.39 12.05 9.32
N PHE A 355 16.23 11.92 8.01
CA PHE A 355 15.87 10.66 7.36
C PHE A 355 16.87 9.53 7.69
N GLN A 356 18.17 9.78 7.58
CA GLN A 356 19.23 8.83 7.93
C GLN A 356 19.14 8.39 9.40
N ALA A 357 18.91 9.34 10.32
CA ALA A 357 18.72 9.03 11.74
C ALA A 357 17.51 8.11 11.98
N LYS A 358 16.39 8.33 11.25
CA LYS A 358 15.21 7.45 11.30
C LYS A 358 15.53 6.05 10.79
N CYS A 359 16.29 5.92 9.70
CA CYS A 359 16.74 4.62 9.18
C CYS A 359 17.62 3.87 10.18
N LEU A 360 18.55 4.58 10.83
CA LEU A 360 19.46 4.00 11.80
C LEU A 360 18.70 3.49 13.02
N ASN A 361 17.78 4.31 13.57
CA ASN A 361 16.99 3.96 14.73
C ASN A 361 16.00 2.81 14.47
N ALA A 362 15.39 2.77 13.29
CA ALA A 362 14.37 1.77 12.98
C ALA A 362 14.97 0.43 12.52
N ALA A 363 16.11 0.46 11.81
CA ALA A 363 16.58 -0.72 11.10
C ALA A 363 18.11 -0.87 11.02
N ASN A 364 18.88 -0.04 11.75
CA ASN A 364 20.35 -0.04 11.72
C ASN A 364 20.93 0.14 10.31
N ILE A 365 20.21 0.88 9.46
CA ILE A 365 20.63 1.18 8.08
C ILE A 365 21.09 2.63 8.00
N TYR A 366 22.23 2.85 7.36
CA TYR A 366 22.74 4.18 7.08
C TYR A 366 22.77 4.44 5.57
N PRO A 367 21.68 4.96 4.98
CA PRO A 367 21.65 5.24 3.54
C PRO A 367 22.61 6.40 3.21
N PRO A 368 23.19 6.47 2.01
CA PRO A 368 24.11 7.55 1.66
C PRO A 368 23.33 8.81 1.34
N LYS A 369 24.03 9.94 1.43
CA LYS A 369 23.48 11.20 0.97
C LYS A 369 23.50 11.22 -0.55
N MET A 370 22.38 11.57 -1.15
CA MET A 370 22.30 11.87 -2.57
C MET A 370 22.30 13.39 -2.77
N SER A 371 22.57 13.82 -4.00
CA SER A 371 22.44 15.24 -4.34
C SER A 371 21.01 15.72 -4.07
N ASN A 372 20.83 17.00 -3.73
CA ASN A 372 19.50 17.56 -3.48
C ASN A 372 18.55 17.35 -4.68
N ASN A 373 19.07 17.44 -5.91
CA ASN A 373 18.28 17.23 -7.12
C ASN A 373 17.78 15.77 -7.25
N GLN A 374 18.64 14.79 -6.94
CA GLN A 374 18.24 13.38 -6.94
C GLN A 374 17.20 13.10 -5.85
N TRP A 375 17.37 13.66 -4.64
CA TRP A 375 16.41 13.51 -3.56
C TRP A 375 15.05 14.10 -3.94
N LEU A 376 15.03 15.32 -4.47
CA LEU A 376 13.81 15.98 -4.95
C LEU A 376 13.12 15.18 -6.06
N SER A 377 13.87 14.65 -7.02
CA SER A 377 13.31 13.82 -8.10
C SER A 377 12.66 12.55 -7.57
N MET A 378 13.33 11.83 -6.65
CA MET A 378 12.78 10.64 -6.00
C MET A 378 11.51 10.97 -5.18
N MET A 379 11.53 12.05 -4.39
CA MET A 379 10.36 12.49 -3.63
C MET A 379 9.17 12.84 -4.53
N GLN A 380 9.40 13.54 -5.64
CA GLN A 380 8.34 13.88 -6.60
C GLN A 380 7.73 12.63 -7.24
N GLN A 381 8.54 11.64 -7.63
CA GLN A 381 8.04 10.37 -8.15
C GLN A 381 7.16 9.62 -7.13
N LEU A 382 7.54 9.64 -5.86
CA LEU A 382 6.75 9.03 -4.78
C LEU A 382 5.44 9.80 -4.53
N LEU A 383 5.50 11.13 -4.52
CA LEU A 383 4.33 11.98 -4.31
C LEU A 383 3.30 11.86 -5.43
N GLN A 384 3.72 11.60 -6.68
CA GLN A 384 2.80 11.31 -7.78
C GLN A 384 1.93 10.06 -7.54
N LYS A 385 2.45 9.09 -6.78
CA LYS A 385 1.80 7.81 -6.48
C LYS A 385 1.37 7.69 -5.03
N VAL A 386 1.36 8.80 -4.27
CA VAL A 386 1.12 8.77 -2.83
C VAL A 386 -0.28 8.27 -2.51
N VAL A 387 -0.36 7.32 -1.57
CA VAL A 387 -1.63 6.90 -0.99
C VAL A 387 -1.96 7.85 0.15
N VAL A 388 -3.04 8.62 0.03
CA VAL A 388 -3.50 9.51 1.10
C VAL A 388 -4.58 8.81 1.92
N ILE A 389 -4.33 8.70 3.22
CA ILE A 389 -5.26 8.18 4.20
C ILE A 389 -5.81 9.37 5.00
N GLU A 390 -7.10 9.64 4.88
CA GLU A 390 -7.74 10.70 5.64
C GLU A 390 -7.83 10.32 7.13
N ALA A 391 -7.48 11.25 8.02
CA ALA A 391 -7.72 11.08 9.45
C ALA A 391 -9.22 11.05 9.73
N SER A 392 -9.64 10.19 10.66
CA SER A 392 -11.01 10.29 11.19
C SER A 392 -11.20 11.69 11.79
N LYS A 393 -12.28 12.36 11.40
CA LYS A 393 -12.59 13.72 11.90
C LYS A 393 -12.71 13.74 13.43
N ASP A 394 -13.07 12.60 14.04
CA ASP A 394 -13.40 12.46 15.45
C ASP A 394 -12.17 12.35 16.37
N THR A 395 -10.99 12.00 15.84
CA THR A 395 -9.74 11.86 16.62
C THR A 395 -8.69 12.93 16.28
N SER A 396 -9.07 13.91 15.46
CA SER A 396 -8.20 15.06 15.20
C SER A 396 -8.13 15.95 16.45
N PRO A 397 -7.00 16.63 16.72
CA PRO A 397 -6.93 17.65 17.77
C PRO A 397 -8.06 18.68 17.66
N LYS A 398 -8.47 19.02 16.43
CA LYS A 398 -9.61 19.89 16.14
C LYS A 398 -10.94 19.28 16.60
N GLY A 399 -11.17 17.99 16.36
CA GLY A 399 -12.34 17.25 16.83
C GLY A 399 -12.40 17.19 18.36
N GLN A 400 -11.28 16.84 19.00
CA GLN A 400 -11.16 16.81 20.46
C GLN A 400 -11.39 18.19 21.10
N PHE A 401 -10.89 19.26 20.48
CA PHE A 401 -11.19 20.63 20.89
C PHE A 401 -12.70 20.92 20.87
N PHE A 402 -13.40 20.56 19.80
CA PHE A 402 -14.85 20.82 19.71
C PHE A 402 -15.66 19.97 20.68
N GLU A 403 -15.26 18.72 20.95
CA GLU A 403 -15.89 17.90 21.98
C GLU A 403 -15.71 18.51 23.39
N LEU A 404 -14.51 19.00 23.70
CA LEU A 404 -14.25 19.69 24.96
C LEU A 404 -14.99 21.02 25.05
N LEU A 405 -15.12 21.76 23.95
CA LEU A 405 -15.89 23.00 23.88
C LEU A 405 -17.39 22.76 24.06
N GLU A 406 -17.91 21.69 23.47
CA GLU A 406 -19.29 21.24 23.67
C GLU A 406 -19.52 20.90 25.14
N LYS A 407 -18.69 20.04 25.73
CA LYS A 407 -18.74 19.71 27.17
C LYS A 407 -18.65 20.96 28.05
N PHE A 408 -17.80 21.93 27.69
CA PHE A 408 -17.71 23.20 28.42
C PHE A 408 -19.05 23.95 28.41
N CYS A 409 -19.73 24.00 27.26
CA CYS A 409 -20.99 24.71 27.08
C CYS A 409 -22.20 23.96 27.66
N THR A 410 -22.17 22.63 27.74
CA THR A 410 -23.32 21.79 28.09
C THR A 410 -23.26 21.15 29.48
N ASN A 411 -22.08 20.72 29.96
CA ASN A 411 -21.95 20.00 31.25
C ASN A 411 -21.69 20.91 32.46
N ARG A 412 -21.28 22.17 32.26
CA ARG A 412 -21.01 23.09 33.38
C ARG A 412 -22.32 23.66 33.92
N VAL A 413 -22.32 24.11 35.18
CA VAL A 413 -23.37 24.99 35.73
C VAL A 413 -23.58 26.14 34.74
N GLN A 414 -24.64 26.05 33.94
CA GLN A 414 -24.95 27.05 32.93
C GLN A 414 -25.35 28.33 33.64
N ALA A 415 -24.87 29.46 33.12
CA ALA A 415 -25.28 30.77 33.61
C ALA A 415 -26.80 30.91 33.42
N LYS A 416 -27.54 31.21 34.50
CA LYS A 416 -28.97 31.50 34.42
C LYS A 416 -29.22 32.93 33.94
N SER A 417 -28.22 33.80 34.12
CA SER A 417 -28.27 35.18 33.66
C SER A 417 -26.94 35.61 33.04
N LYS A 418 -26.99 36.65 32.21
CA LYS A 418 -25.83 37.23 31.50
C LYS A 418 -24.69 37.63 32.45
N GLU A 419 -25.01 38.02 33.68
CA GLU A 419 -24.06 38.45 34.70
C GLU A 419 -23.11 37.33 35.13
N GLU A 420 -23.55 36.08 35.07
CA GLU A 420 -22.75 34.93 35.48
C GLU A 420 -21.59 34.60 34.51
N LEU A 421 -21.54 35.26 33.35
CA LEU A 421 -20.34 35.29 32.50
C LEU A 421 -19.11 35.83 33.27
N LEU A 422 -19.33 36.70 34.27
CA LEU A 422 -18.27 37.15 35.17
C LEU A 422 -17.66 36.00 35.98
N LEU A 423 -18.47 35.00 36.33
CA LEU A 423 -18.12 33.86 37.17
C LEU A 423 -17.53 32.68 36.40
N GLY A 424 -17.29 32.84 35.10
CA GLY A 424 -16.66 31.81 34.31
C GLY A 424 -17.62 30.86 33.60
N LYS A 425 -18.94 31.04 33.78
CA LYS A 425 -19.97 30.12 33.29
C LYS A 425 -20.43 30.51 31.89
N PRO A 426 -20.58 29.55 30.95
CA PRO A 426 -21.17 29.83 29.65
C PRO A 426 -22.65 30.14 29.79
N TRP A 427 -23.14 31.10 29.01
CA TRP A 427 -24.52 31.59 29.02
C TRP A 427 -25.20 31.26 27.70
N LEU A 428 -26.29 30.49 27.74
CA LEU A 428 -27.09 30.17 26.57
C LEU A 428 -28.19 31.22 26.40
N HIS A 429 -28.22 31.90 25.26
CA HIS A 429 -29.24 32.90 24.95
C HIS A 429 -29.47 32.93 23.43
N GLU A 430 -30.74 32.99 23.01
CA GLU A 430 -31.14 33.08 21.59
C GLU A 430 -30.45 32.05 20.68
N GLY A 431 -30.35 30.79 21.13
CA GLY A 431 -29.75 29.70 20.34
C GLY A 431 -28.24 29.79 20.19
N ARG A 432 -27.54 30.54 21.06
CA ARG A 432 -26.08 30.68 21.05
C ARG A 432 -25.48 30.57 22.45
N HIS A 433 -24.32 29.93 22.56
CA HIS A 433 -23.52 29.88 23.78
C HIS A 433 -22.53 31.03 23.82
N TYR A 434 -22.65 31.91 24.80
CA TYR A 434 -21.74 33.01 25.09
C TYR A 434 -20.75 32.61 26.19
N PHE A 435 -19.46 32.93 26.00
CA PHE A 435 -18.42 32.67 27.00
C PHE A 435 -17.23 33.63 26.84
N LYS A 436 -16.35 33.68 27.84
CA LYS A 436 -15.03 34.32 27.71
C LYS A 436 -14.04 33.31 27.15
N LEU A 437 -13.24 33.72 26.18
CA LEU A 437 -12.22 32.86 25.58
C LEU A 437 -11.18 32.37 26.60
N SER A 438 -10.82 33.22 27.58
CA SER A 438 -9.92 32.86 28.68
C SER A 438 -10.43 31.65 29.47
N ASN A 439 -11.74 31.54 29.69
CA ASN A 439 -12.32 30.44 30.48
C ASN A 439 -12.31 29.11 29.70
N VAL A 440 -12.44 29.18 28.36
CA VAL A 440 -12.30 28.02 27.49
C VAL A 440 -10.84 27.56 27.53
N MET A 441 -9.87 28.47 27.44
CA MET A 441 -8.44 28.13 27.56
C MET A 441 -8.13 27.45 28.89
N GLU A 442 -8.58 28.02 30.02
CA GLU A 442 -8.41 27.40 31.34
C GLU A 442 -9.05 26.01 31.44
N TYR A 443 -10.21 25.81 30.80
CA TYR A 443 -10.88 24.52 30.79
C TYR A 443 -10.13 23.47 29.97
N LEU A 444 -9.61 23.87 28.80
CA LEU A 444 -8.79 22.99 27.96
C LEU A 444 -7.52 22.55 28.71
N GLU A 445 -6.83 23.48 29.37
CA GLU A 445 -5.63 23.17 30.16
C GLU A 445 -5.91 22.19 31.30
N ARG A 446 -7.04 22.35 32.02
CA ARG A 446 -7.46 21.42 33.08
C ARG A 446 -7.80 20.02 32.56
N ASN A 447 -8.23 19.91 31.31
CA ASN A 447 -8.48 18.64 30.64
C ASN A 447 -7.24 18.12 29.88
N HIS A 448 -6.05 18.63 30.21
CA HIS A 448 -4.76 18.25 29.62
C HIS A 448 -4.66 18.46 28.10
N PHE A 449 -5.46 19.36 27.54
CA PHE A 449 -5.45 19.70 26.12
C PHE A 449 -4.57 20.93 25.86
N LYS A 450 -3.43 20.78 25.17
CA LYS A 450 -2.44 21.85 24.95
C LYS A 450 -2.03 22.04 23.49
N GLU A 451 -2.66 21.33 22.56
CA GLU A 451 -2.33 21.33 21.13
C GLU A 451 -2.47 22.69 20.44
N PHE A 452 -3.38 23.56 20.89
CA PHE A 452 -3.69 24.81 20.20
C PHE A 452 -3.39 26.06 21.02
N LYS A 453 -2.76 27.04 20.36
CA LYS A 453 -2.55 28.39 20.88
C LYS A 453 -3.82 29.23 20.70
N LEU A 454 -3.92 30.32 21.47
CA LEU A 454 -5.10 31.22 21.50
C LEU A 454 -5.58 31.67 20.11
N HIS A 455 -4.66 32.02 19.20
CA HIS A 455 -5.03 32.48 17.86
C HIS A 455 -5.60 31.36 16.97
N GLN A 456 -5.14 30.12 17.14
CA GLN A 456 -5.67 28.95 16.44
C GLN A 456 -7.10 28.65 16.93
N ILE A 457 -7.34 28.73 18.24
CA ILE A 457 -8.67 28.58 18.83
C ILE A 457 -9.63 29.66 18.34
N ALA A 458 -9.20 30.92 18.33
CA ALA A 458 -9.99 32.02 17.79
C ALA A 458 -10.35 31.80 16.30
N SER A 459 -9.43 31.29 15.50
CA SER A 459 -9.70 30.94 14.10
C SER A 459 -10.72 29.81 13.98
N MET A 460 -10.58 28.74 14.76
CA MET A 460 -11.49 27.60 14.73
C MET A 460 -12.90 27.95 15.20
N LEU A 461 -13.03 28.87 16.17
CA LEU A 461 -14.34 29.38 16.58
C LEU A 461 -15.00 30.13 15.42
N LYS A 462 -14.27 30.99 14.69
CA LYS A 462 -14.79 31.68 13.50
C LYS A 462 -15.26 30.71 12.41
N ASP A 463 -14.53 29.62 12.16
CA ASP A 463 -14.94 28.56 11.21
C ASP A 463 -16.32 27.94 11.55
N LYS A 464 -16.75 28.02 12.81
CA LYS A 464 -18.01 27.49 13.34
C LYS A 464 -19.03 28.59 13.64
N ASP A 465 -19.04 29.62 12.80
CA ASP A 465 -19.93 30.78 12.96
C ASP A 465 -19.70 31.52 14.29
N GLY A 466 -18.47 31.50 14.79
CA GLY A 466 -18.09 32.17 16.03
C GLY A 466 -18.11 33.69 15.90
N GLN A 467 -18.84 34.36 16.78
CA GLN A 467 -18.92 35.82 16.85
C GLN A 467 -18.20 36.34 18.09
N THR A 468 -17.80 37.61 18.03
CA THR A 468 -17.18 38.31 19.16
C THR A 468 -17.89 39.62 19.43
N GLY A 469 -17.90 40.04 20.68
CA GLY A 469 -18.34 41.38 21.01
C GLY A 469 -17.96 41.78 22.41
N PHE A 470 -18.54 42.87 22.87
CA PHE A 470 -18.29 43.45 24.18
C PHE A 470 -19.59 43.63 24.95
N PHE A 471 -19.59 43.28 26.22
CA PHE A 471 -20.66 43.61 27.15
C PHE A 471 -20.11 44.50 28.27
N ASN A 472 -20.88 45.51 28.66
CA ASN A 472 -20.69 46.17 29.94
C ASN A 472 -21.69 45.59 30.95
N ILE A 473 -21.18 44.88 31.95
CA ILE A 473 -22.00 44.23 32.98
C ILE A 473 -21.54 44.77 34.33
N LYS A 474 -22.43 45.49 35.03
CA LYS A 474 -22.16 46.07 36.36
C LYS A 474 -20.84 46.85 36.40
N ASN A 475 -20.63 47.75 35.43
CA ASN A 475 -19.41 48.57 35.26
C ASN A 475 -18.12 47.76 35.00
N LYS A 476 -18.22 46.47 34.63
CA LYS A 476 -17.10 45.66 34.15
C LYS A 476 -17.29 45.31 32.69
N GLY A 477 -16.31 45.69 31.88
CA GLY A 477 -16.22 45.31 30.47
C GLY A 477 -15.84 43.84 30.30
N ILE A 478 -16.54 43.13 29.43
CA ILE A 478 -16.27 41.73 29.09
C ILE A 478 -16.25 41.56 27.58
N ASN A 479 -15.11 41.12 27.06
CA ASN A 479 -15.02 40.56 25.71
C ASN A 479 -15.59 39.14 25.73
N TRP A 480 -16.62 38.90 24.92
CA TRP A 480 -17.27 37.61 24.80
C TRP A 480 -17.06 37.03 23.40
N TRP A 481 -17.05 35.71 23.36
CA TRP A 481 -17.21 34.90 22.16
C TRP A 481 -18.57 34.21 22.21
N SER A 482 -19.21 34.00 21.06
CA SER A 482 -20.42 33.19 20.96
C SER A 482 -20.35 32.22 19.80
N ILE A 483 -20.92 31.04 19.97
CA ILE A 483 -21.11 30.02 18.92
C ILE A 483 -22.56 29.54 18.93
N PRO A 484 -23.07 28.95 17.82
CA PRO A 484 -24.38 28.32 17.81
C PRO A 484 -24.56 27.29 18.94
N GLU A 485 -25.79 27.13 19.42
CA GLU A 485 -26.16 26.12 20.41
C GLU A 485 -25.82 24.72 19.90
N PHE A 486 -25.23 23.90 20.78
CA PHE A 486 -24.97 22.50 20.45
C PHE A 486 -26.29 21.70 20.49
N PRO A 487 -26.49 20.75 19.57
CA PRO A 487 -27.70 19.93 19.56
C PRO A 487 -27.81 19.14 20.87
N LYS A 488 -28.96 19.26 21.54
CA LYS A 488 -29.25 18.50 22.77
C LYS A 488 -29.88 17.14 22.40
N GLN A 489 -29.45 16.08 23.08
CA GLN A 489 -30.16 14.81 23.06
C GLN A 489 -31.48 14.97 23.82
N SER A 490 -32.59 15.00 23.08
CA SER A 490 -33.97 15.14 23.61
C SER A 490 -34.72 13.81 23.70
N GLU A 491 -34.15 12.72 23.19
CA GLU A 491 -34.73 11.39 23.21
C GLU A 491 -34.31 10.63 24.47
N GLY A 492 -35.27 9.99 25.14
CA GLY A 492 -34.99 9.12 26.28
C GLY A 492 -34.21 7.89 25.85
N PHE A 493 -33.30 7.42 26.70
CA PHE A 493 -32.63 6.15 26.48
C PHE A 493 -33.66 5.02 26.57
N GLU A 494 -33.86 4.25 25.49
CA GLU A 494 -34.57 2.97 25.58
C GLU A 494 -33.68 1.97 26.33
N VAL A 495 -33.88 1.87 27.65
CA VAL A 495 -33.28 0.81 28.44
C VAL A 495 -34.09 -0.46 28.16
N GLN A 496 -33.53 -1.37 27.36
CA GLN A 496 -34.08 -2.72 27.25
C GLN A 496 -34.06 -3.35 28.65
N GLY A 497 -35.26 -3.58 29.21
CA GLY A 497 -35.44 -4.10 30.55
C GLY A 497 -34.71 -5.45 30.70
N VAL A 498 -33.79 -5.50 31.65
CA VAL A 498 -33.20 -6.77 32.12
C VAL A 498 -34.35 -7.59 32.71
N ALA A 499 -34.68 -8.72 32.07
CA ALA A 499 -35.60 -9.69 32.62
C ALA A 499 -35.05 -10.14 33.98
N LYS A 500 -35.75 -9.79 35.06
CA LYS A 500 -35.56 -10.44 36.36
C LYS A 500 -36.07 -11.87 36.20
N GLU A 501 -35.17 -12.82 36.01
CA GLU A 501 -35.46 -14.22 36.29
C GLU A 501 -35.80 -14.32 37.78
N GLY A 502 -37.07 -14.60 38.06
CA GLY A 502 -37.54 -14.91 39.38
C GLY A 502 -36.95 -16.25 39.80
N VAL A 503 -36.15 -16.23 40.86
CA VAL A 503 -35.86 -17.42 41.65
C VAL A 503 -37.14 -17.76 42.41
N MET A 504 -37.79 -18.85 42.02
CA MET A 504 -38.60 -19.68 42.91
C MET A 504 -37.86 -20.99 43.14
#